data_AF-A0AAU7LFI7-F1
#
_entry.id   AF-A0AAU7LFI7-F1
#
_cell.length_a   1.000
_cell.length_b   1.000
_cell.length_c   1.000
_cell.angle_alpha   90.00
_cell.angle_beta   90.00
_cell.angle_gamma   90.00
#
_symmetry.space_group_name_H-M   'P 1'
#
loop_
_entity.id
_entity.type
_entity.pdbx_description
1 polymer ?
#
loop_
_entity_poly.entity_id
_entity_poly.type
_entity_poly.pdbx_seq_one_letter_code
_entity_poly.pdbx_strand_id
1 'polypeptide(L)'
;MANIRYFYDHGADTVALQGRGMFGMPNAEFAAKFPGVKGIRYDGFSMRVAYAVAGGGDPLPVTRMIEYKAFPSRHECDARCMTARGKVMRCECSCGGKNHGKGMFSR
;
A
#
# COMPACT_ATOMS: atom_id res chain seq x y z
N MET A 1 -12.80 -10.77 -9.76
CA MET A 1 -12.32 -9.45 -9.30
C MET A 1 -10.96 -9.61 -8.66
N ALA A 2 -10.02 -8.71 -8.93
CA ALA A 2 -8.71 -8.74 -8.28
C ALA A 2 -8.88 -8.34 -6.79
N ASN A 3 -8.30 -9.12 -5.87
CA ASN A 3 -8.33 -8.82 -4.44
C ASN A 3 -7.17 -7.86 -4.13
N ILE A 4 -7.41 -6.55 -4.32
CA ILE A 4 -6.39 -5.54 -4.11
C ILE A 4 -6.32 -5.16 -2.63
N ARG A 5 -5.10 -5.17 -2.08
CA ARG A 5 -4.76 -4.71 -0.74
C ARG A 5 -3.91 -3.46 -0.84
N TYR A 6 -4.20 -2.52 0.05
CA TYR A 6 -3.60 -1.19 0.08
C TYR A 6 -2.78 -1.04 1.36
N PHE A 7 -1.62 -0.41 1.26
CA PHE A 7 -0.72 -0.20 2.39
C PHE A 7 -0.18 1.22 2.40
N TYR A 8 0.04 1.71 3.62
CA TYR A 8 0.92 2.84 3.92
C TYR A 8 2.20 2.31 4.55
N ASP A 9 3.34 2.68 3.97
CA ASP A 9 4.67 2.34 4.46
C ASP A 9 5.39 3.61 4.91
N HIS A 10 5.85 3.60 6.15
CA HIS A 10 6.61 4.70 6.74
C HIS A 10 7.77 4.13 7.55
N GLY A 11 8.98 4.21 6.99
CA GLY A 11 10.16 3.57 7.57
C GLY A 11 9.96 2.07 7.79
N ALA A 12 10.04 1.63 9.05
CA ALA A 12 9.86 0.24 9.43
C ALA A 12 8.38 -0.18 9.52
N ASP A 13 7.45 0.77 9.59
CA ASP A 13 6.03 0.50 9.83
C ASP A 13 5.27 0.27 8.53
N THR A 14 4.32 -0.66 8.59
CA THR A 14 3.39 -0.96 7.49
C THR A 14 1.99 -1.04 8.05
N VAL A 15 1.13 -0.12 7.61
CA VAL A 15 -0.27 -0.03 7.99
C VAL A 15 -1.13 -0.53 6.83
N ALA A 16 -2.04 -1.48 7.10
CA ALA A 16 -3.03 -1.92 6.13
C ALA A 16 -4.15 -0.88 6.01
N LEU A 17 -4.51 -0.52 4.79
CA LEU A 17 -5.53 0.49 4.51
C LEU A 17 -6.81 -0.15 3.96
N GLN A 18 -7.94 0.47 4.27
CA GLN A 18 -9.25 0.07 3.80
C GLN A 18 -9.36 0.34 2.30
N GLY A 19 -9.73 -0.69 1.53
CA GLY A 19 -10.03 -0.50 0.11
C GLY A 19 -11.37 0.20 -0.13
N ARG A 20 -12.34 0.04 0.78
CA ARG A 20 -13.62 0.75 0.75
C ARG A 20 -13.43 2.15 1.34
N GLY A 21 -13.91 3.17 0.64
CA GLY A 21 -13.74 4.56 1.07
C GLY A 21 -12.38 5.17 0.75
N MET A 22 -11.63 4.62 -0.21
CA MET A 22 -10.45 5.28 -0.79
C MET A 22 -10.88 6.46 -1.66
N PHE A 23 -10.19 7.60 -1.55
CA PHE A 23 -10.49 8.82 -2.28
C PHE A 23 -9.22 9.58 -2.72
N GLY A 24 -9.42 10.60 -3.56
CA GLY A 24 -8.36 11.50 -4.00
C GLY A 24 -8.19 12.68 -3.05
N MET A 25 -6.96 12.95 -2.62
CA MET A 25 -6.57 14.18 -1.93
C MET A 25 -5.82 15.09 -2.92
N PRO A 26 -6.16 16.38 -3.07
CA PRO A 26 -5.45 17.29 -3.97
C PRO A 26 -3.94 17.30 -3.74
N ASN A 27 -3.16 17.39 -4.82
CA ASN A 27 -1.69 17.29 -4.75
C ASN A 27 -1.06 18.28 -3.75
N ALA A 28 -1.55 19.52 -3.70
CA ALA A 28 -1.05 20.54 -2.78
C ALA A 28 -1.32 20.18 -1.31
N GLU A 29 -2.54 19.70 -1.01
CA GLU A 29 -2.92 19.26 0.32
C GLU A 29 -2.13 18.01 0.74
N PHE A 30 -1.95 17.06 -0.18
CA PHE A 30 -1.18 15.85 0.06
C PHE A 30 0.28 16.16 0.40
N ALA A 31 0.91 17.05 -0.38
CA ALA A 31 2.30 17.46 -0.14
C ALA A 31 2.47 18.18 1.21
N ALA A 32 1.47 18.96 1.63
CA ALA A 32 1.47 19.64 2.92
C ALA A 32 1.27 18.66 4.09
N LYS A 33 0.34 17.70 3.97
CA LYS A 33 0.04 16.71 5.02
C LYS A 33 1.09 15.61 5.15
N PHE A 34 1.71 15.19 4.05
CA PHE A 34 2.65 14.07 4.01
C PHE A 34 3.97 14.48 3.32
N PRO A 35 4.75 15.39 3.92
CA PRO A 35 5.98 15.87 3.31
C PRO A 35 6.96 14.73 3.07
N GLY A 36 7.46 14.62 1.82
CA GLY A 36 8.43 13.60 1.42
C GLY A 36 7.86 12.21 1.12
N VAL A 37 6.56 11.97 1.32
CA VAL A 37 5.92 10.67 1.04
C VAL A 37 5.63 10.54 -0.45
N LYS A 38 6.10 9.44 -1.06
CA LYS A 38 5.77 9.09 -2.45
C LYS A 38 4.53 8.19 -2.51
N GLY A 39 3.36 8.80 -2.55
CA GLY A 39 2.09 8.09 -2.70
C GLY A 39 1.80 7.63 -4.14
N ILE A 40 0.67 6.94 -4.31
CA ILE A 40 0.14 6.52 -5.60
C ILE A 40 -0.91 7.53 -6.07
N ARG A 41 -0.87 7.91 -7.36
CA ARG A 41 -1.83 8.85 -7.94
C ARG A 41 -3.25 8.28 -7.96
N TYR A 42 -4.22 9.11 -7.59
CA TYR A 42 -5.64 8.82 -7.82
C TYR A 42 -5.99 9.21 -9.26
N ASP A 43 -5.60 10.42 -9.66
CA ASP A 43 -5.64 10.96 -11.02
C ASP A 43 -4.45 11.92 -11.28
N GLY A 44 -4.57 12.85 -12.24
CA GLY A 44 -3.53 13.83 -12.55
C GLY A 44 -3.37 14.95 -11.51
N PHE A 45 -4.39 15.20 -10.69
CA PHE A 45 -4.49 16.34 -9.77
C PHE A 45 -4.54 15.94 -8.29
N SER A 46 -4.71 14.64 -8.02
CA SER A 46 -4.89 14.10 -6.68
C SER A 46 -4.14 12.77 -6.44
N MET A 47 -3.81 12.55 -5.17
CA MET A 47 -3.13 11.37 -4.65
C MET A 47 -4.11 10.46 -3.90
N ARG A 48 -3.89 9.15 -3.97
CA ARG A 48 -4.72 8.16 -3.25
C ARG A 48 -4.45 8.21 -1.76
N VAL A 49 -5.51 8.37 -0.99
CA VAL A 49 -5.50 8.25 0.47
C VAL A 49 -6.62 7.32 0.93
N ALA A 50 -6.44 6.67 2.07
CA ALA A 50 -7.42 5.77 2.65
C ALA A 50 -7.24 5.67 4.17
N TYR A 51 -8.27 5.21 4.87
CA TYR A 51 -8.23 5.01 6.32
C TYR A 51 -7.56 3.67 6.67
N ALA A 52 -6.98 3.60 7.87
CA ALA A 52 -6.43 2.35 8.38
C ALA A 52 -7.53 1.28 8.60
N VAL A 53 -7.19 0.01 8.40
CA VAL A 53 -8.12 -1.10 8.70
C VAL A 53 -8.36 -1.24 10.20
N ALA A 54 -7.32 -1.05 11.00
CA ALA A 54 -7.39 -1.11 12.45
C ALA A 54 -7.34 0.32 13.02
N GLY A 55 -8.46 0.75 13.62
CA GLY A 55 -8.60 2.07 14.25
C GLY A 55 -9.32 3.13 13.40
N GLY A 56 -9.69 4.23 14.07
CA GLY A 56 -10.16 5.47 13.43
C GLY A 56 -9.06 6.53 13.45
N GLY A 57 -9.14 7.52 12.57
CA GLY A 57 -8.14 8.59 12.49
C GLY A 57 -8.14 9.27 11.13
N ASP A 58 -7.09 10.06 10.88
CA ASP A 58 -6.88 10.76 9.62
C ASP A 58 -6.60 9.78 8.46
N PRO A 59 -6.95 10.18 7.22
CA PRO A 59 -6.61 9.39 6.04
C PRO A 59 -5.09 9.31 5.88
N LEU A 60 -4.58 8.13 5.52
CA LEU A 60 -3.17 7.86 5.29
C LEU A 60 -2.88 7.73 3.79
N PRO A 61 -1.66 8.08 3.34
CA PRO A 61 -1.28 8.01 1.95
C PRO A 61 -1.09 6.56 1.50
N VAL A 62 -1.66 6.19 0.35
CA VAL A 62 -1.44 4.86 -0.23
C VAL A 62 -0.07 4.83 -0.90
N THR A 63 0.87 4.05 -0.37
CA THR A 63 2.23 3.89 -0.92
C THR A 63 2.40 2.60 -1.71
N ARG A 64 1.61 1.56 -1.41
CA ARG A 64 1.62 0.28 -2.14
C ARG A 64 0.21 -0.25 -2.40
N MET A 65 0.08 -0.87 -3.58
CA MET A 65 -1.10 -1.64 -4.00
C MET A 65 -0.65 -3.04 -4.42
N ILE A 66 -1.20 -4.06 -3.77
CA ILE A 66 -0.82 -5.46 -3.96
C ILE A 66 -2.06 -6.23 -4.39
N GLU A 67 -1.99 -6.95 -5.50
CA GLU A 67 -3.00 -7.93 -5.85
C GLU A 67 -2.74 -9.19 -5.05
N TYR A 68 -3.67 -9.58 -4.18
CA TYR A 68 -3.57 -10.83 -3.45
C TYR A 68 -4.30 -11.94 -4.19
N LYS A 69 -3.65 -13.08 -4.43
CA LYS A 69 -4.30 -14.20 -5.12
C LYS A 69 -5.52 -14.69 -4.33
N ALA A 70 -6.58 -15.05 -5.05
CA ALA A 70 -7.77 -15.64 -4.45
C ALA A 70 -7.48 -16.99 -3.77
N PHE A 71 -6.58 -17.79 -4.38
CA PHE A 71 -6.09 -19.07 -3.86
C PHE A 71 -4.57 -19.00 -3.64
N PRO A 72 -4.11 -18.40 -2.52
CA PRO A 72 -2.68 -18.19 -2.26
C PRO A 72 -2.01 -19.48 -1.77
N SER A 73 -0.73 -19.69 -2.11
CA SER A 73 0.09 -20.78 -1.59
C SER A 73 0.43 -20.63 -0.10
N ARG A 74 0.29 -19.43 0.45
CA ARG A 74 0.56 -19.07 1.86
C ARG A 74 1.99 -19.39 2.30
N HIS A 75 2.96 -19.31 1.40
CA HIS A 75 4.37 -19.47 1.75
C HIS A 75 4.86 -18.35 2.69
N GLU A 76 5.88 -18.66 3.48
CA GLU A 76 6.61 -17.68 4.29
C GLU A 76 7.41 -16.73 3.41
N CYS A 77 7.45 -15.45 3.78
CA CYS A 77 8.13 -14.46 2.95
C CYS A 77 9.64 -14.71 2.91
N ASP A 78 10.20 -14.63 1.71
CA ASP A 78 11.63 -14.65 1.46
C ASP A 78 12.09 -13.36 0.75
N ALA A 79 13.38 -13.30 0.42
CA ALA A 79 13.95 -12.16 -0.29
C ALA A 79 13.23 -11.86 -1.61
N ARG A 80 12.76 -12.88 -2.33
CA ARG A 80 12.14 -12.73 -3.66
C ARG A 80 10.88 -11.88 -3.60
N CYS A 81 10.02 -12.15 -2.62
CA CYS A 81 8.78 -11.40 -2.46
C CYS A 81 8.99 -10.07 -1.72
N MET A 82 9.97 -9.95 -0.82
CA MET A 82 10.29 -8.68 -0.17
C MET A 82 10.87 -7.63 -1.13
N THR A 83 11.58 -8.06 -2.17
CA THR A 83 12.17 -7.18 -3.19
C THR A 83 11.41 -7.17 -4.51
N ALA A 84 10.25 -7.82 -4.59
CA ALA A 84 9.44 -7.85 -5.80
C ALA A 84 9.11 -6.42 -6.26
N ARG A 85 9.01 -6.21 -7.58
CA ARG A 85 8.70 -4.92 -8.23
C ARG A 85 7.73 -5.12 -9.39
N GLY A 86 6.92 -4.11 -9.70
CA GLY A 86 5.97 -4.16 -10.81
C GLY A 86 4.77 -3.22 -10.60
N LYS A 87 4.00 -2.99 -11.67
CA LYS A 87 2.78 -2.16 -11.62
C LYS A 87 1.64 -2.85 -10.86
N VAL A 88 1.57 -4.18 -10.94
CA VAL A 88 0.62 -5.01 -10.22
C VAL A 88 1.41 -6.15 -9.58
N MET A 89 1.32 -6.23 -8.26
CA MET A 89 2.17 -7.09 -7.43
C MET A 89 1.33 -8.27 -6.94
N ARG A 90 1.41 -9.42 -7.63
CA ARG A 90 0.61 -10.60 -7.30
C ARG A 90 1.21 -11.37 -6.12
N CYS A 91 0.75 -11.07 -4.92
CA CYS A 91 1.16 -11.73 -3.69
C CYS A 91 0.35 -12.99 -3.42
N GLU A 92 1.01 -14.01 -2.89
CA GLU A 92 0.42 -15.27 -2.43
C GLU A 92 0.95 -15.73 -1.07
N CYS A 93 1.73 -14.87 -0.39
CA CYS A 93 2.41 -15.18 0.86
C CYS A 93 1.45 -15.18 2.05
N SER A 94 1.78 -15.89 3.12
CA SER A 94 1.01 -15.90 4.38
C SER A 94 0.87 -14.50 5.02
N CYS A 95 1.82 -13.60 4.79
CA CYS A 95 1.79 -12.22 5.28
C CYS A 95 0.68 -11.36 4.66
N GLY A 96 -0.04 -11.88 3.66
CA GLY A 96 -1.17 -11.18 3.06
C GLY A 96 -0.78 -9.93 2.28
N GLY A 97 0.45 -9.85 1.76
CA GLY A 97 0.97 -8.69 1.02
C GLY A 97 1.74 -7.68 1.86
N LYS A 98 1.72 -7.77 3.19
CA LYS A 98 2.36 -6.80 4.11
C LYS A 98 3.84 -6.56 3.75
N ASN A 99 4.59 -7.60 3.44
CA ASN A 99 6.03 -7.51 3.18
C ASN A 99 6.38 -7.38 1.69
N HIS A 100 5.40 -7.53 0.80
CA HIS A 100 5.66 -7.71 -0.63
C HIS A 100 6.13 -6.40 -1.30
N GLY A 101 7.39 -6.35 -1.73
CA GLY A 101 8.02 -5.11 -2.24
C GLY A 101 8.41 -4.10 -1.15
N LYS A 102 8.37 -4.47 0.14
CA LYS A 102 8.71 -3.56 1.25
C LYS A 102 10.17 -3.12 1.24
N GLY A 103 11.08 -3.91 0.66
CA GLY A 103 12.51 -3.56 0.55
C GLY A 103 12.77 -2.27 -0.24
N MET A 104 11.77 -1.70 -0.91
CA MET A 104 11.86 -0.39 -1.57
C MET A 104 11.69 0.80 -0.63
N PHE A 105 11.11 0.60 0.56
CA PHE A 105 10.71 1.67 1.49
C PHE A 105 11.54 1.69 2.78
N SER A 106 12.42 0.69 2.99
CA SER A 106 13.25 0.53 4.18
C SER A 106 14.65 1.15 4.05
N ARG A 107 14.77 2.35 3.48
CA ARG A 107 16.04 3.10 3.40
C ARG A 107 16.00 4.34 4.26
#